data_AF-A0A562V726-F1
#
_entry.id   AF-A0A562V726-F1
#
_cell.length_a   1.000
_cell.length_b   1.000
_cell.length_c   1.000
_cell.angle_alpha   90.00
_cell.angle_beta   90.00
_cell.angle_gamma   90.00
#
_symmetry.space_group_name_H-M   'P 1'
#
loop_
_entity.id
_entity.type
_entity.pdbx_description
1 polymer ?
#
loop_
_entity_poly.entity_id
_entity_poly.type
_entity_poly.pdbx_seq_one_letter_code
_entity_poly.pdbx_strand_id
1 'polypeptide(L)' 'MKRFVIEQSDEEFYTSHSGIALVGLALNRFTSLSSALAVMDAPGDLIAGIDIIRSYCALLAQGKSDFVAVEQCR' A
#
# COMPACT_ATOMS: atom_id res chain seq x y z
N MET A 1 -26.13 -12.36 -20.84
CA MET A 1 -25.18 -11.87 -19.80
C MET A 1 -24.37 -13.07 -19.32
N LYS A 2 -23.04 -13.00 -19.33
CA LYS A 2 -22.21 -14.11 -18.84
C LYS A 2 -22.30 -14.16 -17.31
N ARG A 3 -22.60 -15.35 -16.78
CA ARG A 3 -22.68 -15.62 -15.35
C ARG A 3 -21.27 -15.93 -14.85
N PHE A 4 -20.68 -15.01 -14.09
CA PHE A 4 -19.42 -15.26 -13.41
C PHE A 4 -19.70 -16.07 -12.15
N VAL A 5 -18.95 -17.14 -11.94
CA VAL A 5 -18.95 -17.91 -10.71
C VAL A 5 -17.70 -17.46 -9.94
N ILE A 6 -17.91 -16.89 -8.76
CA ILE A 6 -16.84 -16.45 -7.87
C ILE A 6 -16.65 -17.56 -6.85
N GLU A 7 -15.48 -18.18 -6.85
CA GLU A 7 -15.13 -19.30 -5.96
C GLU A 7 -13.88 -18.94 -5.17
N GLN A 8 -13.85 -19.32 -3.89
CA GLN A 8 -12.69 -19.11 -3.03
C GLN A 8 -11.76 -20.32 -3.18
N SER A 9 -10.49 -20.06 -3.48
CA SER A 9 -9.49 -21.12 -3.66
C SER A 9 -9.13 -21.74 -2.31
N ASP A 10 -9.10 -23.08 -2.26
CA ASP A 10 -8.66 -23.86 -1.10
C ASP A 10 -7.12 -23.85 -0.93
N GLU A 11 -6.38 -23.52 -1.99
CA GLU A 11 -4.92 -23.46 -2.00
C GLU A 11 -4.36 -22.02 -1.91
N GLU A 12 -5.10 -21.02 -2.38
CA GLU A 12 -4.62 -19.63 -2.39
C GLU A 12 -5.11 -18.88 -1.15
N PHE A 13 -4.25 -18.84 -0.14
CA PHE A 13 -4.46 -18.10 1.09
C PHE A 13 -4.27 -16.59 0.88
N TYR A 14 -5.26 -15.92 0.27
CA TYR A 14 -5.29 -14.47 0.26
C TYR A 14 -5.81 -13.98 1.62
N THR A 15 -4.92 -13.77 2.58
CA THR A 15 -5.27 -12.97 3.76
C THR A 15 -5.80 -11.61 3.27
N SER A 16 -6.72 -10.97 4.01
CA SER A 16 -7.31 -9.67 3.64
C SER A 16 -6.26 -8.56 3.37
N HIS A 17 -5.00 -8.81 3.71
CA HIS A 17 -3.87 -7.90 3.61
C HIS A 17 -2.73 -8.42 2.70
N SER A 18 -2.82 -9.61 2.11
CA SER A 18 -1.76 -10.16 1.22
C SER A 18 -1.55 -9.28 -0.02
N GLY A 19 -2.59 -8.57 -0.47
CA GLY A 19 -2.50 -7.58 -1.55
C GLY A 19 -1.56 -6.40 -1.26
N ILE A 20 -1.24 -6.11 0.01
CA ILE A 20 -0.30 -5.03 0.37
C ILE A 20 1.11 -5.34 -0.14
N ALA A 21 1.50 -6.61 -0.17
CA ALA A 21 2.79 -7.01 -0.73
C ALA A 21 2.90 -6.65 -2.21
N LEU A 22 1.79 -6.75 -2.96
CA LEU A 22 1.72 -6.35 -4.37
C LEU A 22 1.86 -4.83 -4.54
N VAL A 23 1.31 -4.03 -3.61
CA VAL A 23 1.49 -2.57 -3.61
C VAL A 23 2.95 -2.21 -3.41
N GLY A 24 3.64 -2.84 -2.45
CA GLY A 24 5.07 -2.65 -2.24
C GLY A 24 5.91 -3.05 -3.47
N LEU A 25 5.56 -4.18 -4.10
CA LEU A 25 6.20 -4.64 -5.34
C LEU A 25 5.99 -3.64 -6.50
N ALA A 26 4.78 -3.13 -6.66
CA ALA A 26 4.45 -2.16 -7.70
C ALA A 26 5.22 -0.84 -7.51
N LEU A 27 5.29 -0.33 -6.28
CA LEU A 27 6.08 0.86 -5.95
C LEU A 27 7.55 0.67 -6.30
N ASN A 28 8.14 -0.49 -5.97
CA ASN A 28 9.54 -0.76 -6.25
C ASN A 28 9.82 -1.01 -7.75
N ARG A 29 8.86 -1.60 -8.49
CA ARG A 29 9.05 -1.98 -9.90
C ARG A 29 8.76 -0.85 -10.88
N PHE A 30 7.76 -0.03 -10.59
CA PHE A 30 7.22 0.95 -11.53
C PHE A 30 7.51 2.41 -11.16
N THR A 31 8.22 2.65 -10.05
CA THR A 31 8.60 4.01 -9.63
C THR A 31 10.08 4.09 -9.26
N SER A 32 10.64 5.30 -9.31
CA SER A 32 11.96 5.63 -8.78
C SER A 32 11.90 6.28 -7.38
N LEU A 33 10.76 6.14 -6.67
CA LEU A 33 10.54 6.80 -5.38
C LEU A 33 11.60 6.43 -4.33
N SER A 34 12.03 5.17 -4.31
CA SER A 34 13.04 4.71 -3.33
C SER A 34 14.36 5.44 -3.48
N SER A 35 14.83 5.68 -4.71
CA SER A 35 16.09 6.40 -4.94
C SER A 35 15.90 7.92 -4.81
N ALA A 36 14.74 8.44 -5.22
CA ALA A 36 14.43 9.87 -5.07
C ALA A 36 14.36 10.29 -3.59
N LEU A 37 13.76 9.47 -2.73
CA LEU A 37 13.61 9.75 -1.30
C LEU A 37 14.89 9.49 -0.51
N ALA A 38 15.73 8.54 -0.92
CA ALA A 38 17.00 8.28 -0.27
C ALA A 38 17.94 9.50 -0.26
N VAL A 39 17.79 10.43 -1.23
CA VAL A 39 18.55 11.69 -1.26
C VAL A 39 18.09 12.67 -0.18
N MET A 40 16.86 12.51 0.32
CA MET A 40 16.26 13.37 1.34
C MET A 40 16.45 12.84 2.77
N ASP A 41 16.84 11.57 2.93
CA ASP A 41 17.08 10.97 4.24
C ASP A 41 18.32 11.61 4.90
N ALA A 42 18.16 12.06 6.15
CA ALA A 42 19.19 12.76 6.89
C ALA A 42 19.96 11.82 7.85
N PRO A 43 21.24 12.13 8.16
CA PRO A 43 21.97 11.41 9.20
C PRO A 43 21.27 11.56 10.55
N GLY A 44 20.75 10.46 11.09
CA GLY A 44 19.99 10.44 12.35
C GLY A 44 18.51 10.09 12.18
N ASP A 45 18.01 9.98 10.94
CA ASP A 45 16.67 9.48 10.70
C ASP A 45 16.55 8.01 11.14
N LEU A 46 15.55 7.76 11.98
CA LEU A 46 15.24 6.42 12.50
C LEU A 46 14.43 5.58 11.51
N ILE A 47 13.72 6.24 10.59
CA ILE A 47 12.82 5.63 9.60
C ILE A 47 13.13 6.28 8.26
N ALA A 48 13.44 5.48 7.24
CA ALA A 48 13.67 5.99 5.90
C ALA A 48 12.37 6.59 5.32
N GLY A 49 12.49 7.69 4.58
CA GLY A 49 11.34 8.37 3.98
C GLY A 49 10.52 7.46 3.07
N ILE A 50 11.16 6.49 2.40
CA ILE A 50 10.47 5.50 1.58
C ILE A 50 9.56 4.57 2.38
N ASP A 51 9.88 4.26 3.63
CA ASP A 51 9.06 3.38 4.46
C ASP A 51 7.81 4.10 4.98
N ILE A 52 7.90 5.42 5.18
CA ILE A 52 6.74 6.28 5.45
C ILE A 52 5.77 6.22 4.25
N ILE A 53 6.27 6.39 3.03
CA ILE A 53 5.46 6.37 1.81
C ILE A 53 4.83 4.99 1.58
N ARG A 54 5.61 3.90 1.70
CA ARG A 54 5.08 2.53 1.58
C ARG A 54 3.98 2.26 2.60
N SER A 55 4.18 2.68 3.85
CA SER A 55 3.18 2.52 4.93
C SER A 55 1.90 3.30 4.64
N TYR A 56 2.02 4.54 4.14
CA TYR A 56 0.87 5.35 3.76
C TYR A 56 0.11 4.74 2.57
N CYS A 57 0.81 4.30 1.53
CA CYS A 57 0.18 3.60 0.40
C CYS A 57 -0.51 2.30 0.84
N ALA A 58 0.06 1.57 1.80
CA ALA A 58 -0.55 0.37 2.36
C ALA A 58 -1.84 0.67 3.14
N LEU A 59 -1.91 1.81 3.85
CA LEU A 59 -3.14 2.27 4.52
C LEU A 59 -4.22 2.65 3.50
N LEU A 60 -3.85 3.39 2.45
CA LEU A 60 -4.77 3.75 1.36
C LEU A 60 -5.30 2.51 0.63
N ALA A 61 -4.44 1.53 0.34
CA ALA A 61 -4.83 0.28 -0.30
C ALA A 61 -5.76 -0.57 0.57
N GLN A 62 -5.70 -0.42 1.90
CA GLN A 62 -6.64 -1.05 2.83
C GLN A 62 -7.97 -0.28 2.96
N GLY A 63 -8.11 0.88 2.34
CA GLY A 63 -9.27 1.76 2.52
C GLY A 63 -9.35 2.39 3.91
N LYS A 64 -8.28 2.31 4.72
CA LYS A 64 -8.20 2.85 6.08
C LYS A 64 -7.66 4.28 6.06
N SER A 65 -8.33 5.15 5.31
CA SER A 65 -8.00 6.57 5.30
C SER A 65 -8.90 7.31 6.27
N ASP A 66 -8.34 7.78 7.40
CA ASP A 66 -9.05 8.65 8.35
C ASP A 66 -9.53 9.95 7.69
N PHE A 67 -8.97 10.33 6.53
CA PHE A 67 -9.50 11.39 5.69
C PHE A 67 -10.98 11.17 5.35
N VAL A 68 -11.40 9.93 5.04
CA VAL A 68 -12.81 9.62 4.72
C VAL A 68 -13.70 9.80 5.95
N ALA A 69 -13.19 9.49 7.15
CA ALA A 69 -13.92 9.68 8.40
C ALA A 69 -14.06 11.17 8.78
N VAL A 70 -13.04 11.99 8.49
CA VAL A 70 -13.05 13.43 8.79
C VAL A 70 -13.78 14.25 7.72
N GLU A 71 -13.75 13.85 6.45
CA GLU A 71 -14.43 14.56 5.36
C GLU A 71 -15.96 14.57 5.54
N GLN A 72 -16.54 13.49 6.07
CA GLN A 72 -17.98 13.41 6.37
C GLN A 72 -18.45 14.38 7.47
N CYS A 73 -17.51 14.93 8.26
CA CYS A 73 -17.81 15.92 9.30
C CYS A 73 -17.63 17.37 8.83
N ARG A 74 -17.33 17.61 7.54
CA ARG A 74 -17.17 18.95 6.97
C ARG A 74 -18.42 19.38 6.20
#